data_AF-A0A0F9BLT1-F1
#
_entry.id   AF-A0A0F9BLT1-F1
#
_cell.length_a   1.000
_cell.length_b   1.000
_cell.length_c   1.000
_cell.angle_alpha   90.00
_cell.angle_beta   90.00
_cell.angle_gamma   90.00
#
_symmetry.space_group_name_H-M   'P 1'
#
loop_
_entity.id
_entity.type
_entity.pdbx_description
1 polymer ?
#
loop_
_entity_poly.entity_id
_entity_poly.type
_entity_poly.pdbx_seq_one_letter_code
_entity_poly.pdbx_strand_id
1 'polypeptide(L)'
;MTTAATTAGAIHAVDLSISPPRARNPFLLAGTFPGASSYYQQRQVYGGSNNDPDTSFYSQTGNRLNMSVSTPLQPDDAMTVTLTARQVNEIRHFVPLENLLIFTSGSEWRVGSGENSGFSIETLSQEPQSELGSSHHRPIIAGETILFVEDGSARVIGLNFSLEPNKYVGTDMNQLADHLLAEEGPASFVVSDWAYASVPESRLYVVRSDGQLLTMTLDKAQLVVAWTHWDTDGSFESVTSLKRSLSGVEDGIYLTVQRTIDGNTVRYVERLSTRKFSDVRDAFFVDCGLTLDSSVTITGATAANPVVVTAASHGLSNGDDVFVTGVVGMTQLNGNFYT
;
A
#
# COMPACT_ATOMS: atom_id res chain seq x y z
N MET A 1 84.25 -13.67 8.53
CA MET A 1 83.11 -14.58 8.72
C MET A 1 81.89 -13.73 9.01
N THR A 2 81.09 -13.45 7.99
CA THR A 2 79.81 -12.74 8.09
C THR A 2 78.79 -13.66 8.76
N THR A 3 78.48 -13.38 10.03
CA THR A 3 77.34 -13.97 10.74
C THR A 3 76.05 -13.38 10.17
N ALA A 4 75.56 -13.97 9.10
CA ALA A 4 74.18 -13.79 8.66
C ALA A 4 73.29 -14.55 9.66
N ALA A 5 72.78 -13.85 10.68
CA ALA A 5 71.63 -14.30 11.42
C ALA A 5 70.41 -14.16 10.49
N THR A 6 70.04 -15.25 9.82
CA THR A 6 68.70 -15.42 9.28
C THR A 6 67.74 -15.43 10.46
N THR A 7 67.01 -14.34 10.66
CA THR A 7 65.86 -14.31 11.57
C THR A 7 64.81 -15.26 11.01
N ALA A 8 64.91 -16.53 11.43
CA ALA A 8 63.92 -17.54 11.18
C ALA A 8 62.60 -17.12 11.86
N GLY A 9 61.52 -17.09 11.09
CA GLY A 9 60.16 -17.14 11.60
C GLY A 9 59.69 -15.89 12.32
N ALA A 10 59.24 -14.88 11.56
CA ALA A 10 58.05 -14.17 12.02
C ALA A 10 56.94 -15.23 12.11
N ILE A 11 56.65 -15.70 13.32
CA ILE A 11 55.47 -16.52 13.57
C ILE A 11 54.31 -15.58 13.22
N HIS A 12 53.70 -15.77 12.05
CA HIS A 12 52.45 -15.08 11.75
C HIS A 12 51.47 -15.54 12.81
N ALA A 13 51.20 -14.67 13.79
CA ALA A 13 50.15 -14.92 14.76
C ALA A 13 48.87 -15.21 13.97
N VAL A 14 48.20 -16.32 14.30
CA VAL A 14 46.93 -16.66 13.67
C VAL A 14 45.97 -15.51 13.97
N ASP A 15 45.38 -14.94 12.92
CA ASP A 15 44.35 -13.93 13.07
C ASP A 15 43.10 -14.60 13.68
N LEU A 16 42.85 -14.33 14.96
CA LEU A 16 41.68 -14.83 15.68
C LEU A 16 40.49 -13.86 15.58
N SER A 17 40.65 -12.73 14.88
CA SER A 17 39.58 -11.74 14.68
C SER A 17 38.61 -12.14 13.57
N ILE A 18 38.97 -13.12 12.73
CA ILE A 18 38.14 -13.58 11.61
C ILE A 18 38.09 -15.11 11.60
N SER A 19 36.87 -15.66 11.61
CA SER A 19 36.60 -17.09 11.46
C SER A 19 35.71 -17.35 10.26
N PRO A 20 35.74 -18.54 9.64
CA PRO A 20 34.75 -18.91 8.63
C PRO A 20 33.32 -18.80 9.18
N PRO A 21 32.38 -18.14 8.45
CA PRO A 21 31.00 -18.05 8.87
C PRO A 21 30.37 -19.44 9.02
N ARG A 22 29.62 -19.63 10.10
CA ARG A 22 28.83 -20.84 10.34
C ARG A 22 27.46 -20.69 9.71
N ALA A 23 27.12 -21.64 8.84
CA ALA A 23 25.80 -21.71 8.25
C ALA A 23 24.73 -21.84 9.33
N ARG A 24 23.72 -20.96 9.26
CA ARG A 24 22.55 -20.96 10.13
C ARG A 24 21.33 -20.70 9.26
N ASN A 25 20.21 -21.34 9.56
CA ASN A 25 18.92 -21.00 8.98
C ASN A 25 17.88 -20.97 10.11
N PRO A 26 17.37 -19.78 10.50
CA PRO A 26 16.38 -19.67 11.57
C PRO A 26 14.97 -20.14 11.15
N PHE A 27 14.72 -20.40 9.87
CA PHE A 27 13.38 -20.62 9.31
C PHE A 27 13.09 -22.09 8.94
N LEU A 28 13.58 -23.04 9.75
CA LEU A 28 13.50 -24.48 9.44
C LEU A 28 12.33 -25.20 10.13
N LEU A 29 11.83 -24.65 11.24
CA LEU A 29 10.86 -25.34 12.10
C LEU A 29 9.46 -24.74 11.94
N ALA A 30 8.44 -25.55 12.23
CA ALA A 30 7.08 -25.05 12.33
C ALA A 30 7.01 -23.88 13.34
N GLY A 31 6.32 -22.80 12.96
CA GLY A 31 6.21 -21.58 13.77
C GLY A 31 7.39 -20.61 13.65
N THR A 32 8.46 -20.94 12.92
CA THR A 32 9.60 -20.02 12.70
C THR A 32 9.51 -19.20 11.41
N PHE A 33 8.52 -19.50 10.54
CA PHE A 33 8.34 -18.75 9.30
C PHE A 33 7.87 -17.32 9.59
N PRO A 34 8.44 -16.30 8.94
CA PRO A 34 8.08 -14.91 9.19
C PRO A 34 6.75 -14.53 8.54
N GLY A 35 5.94 -13.72 9.24
CA GLY A 35 4.74 -13.08 8.70
C GLY A 35 5.03 -11.78 7.93
N ALA A 36 6.16 -11.12 8.21
CA ALA A 36 6.55 -9.85 7.61
C ALA A 36 7.97 -9.88 7.04
N SER A 37 8.20 -9.15 5.93
CA SER A 37 9.53 -9.03 5.32
C SER A 37 9.72 -7.72 4.57
N SER A 38 10.95 -7.21 4.55
CA SER A 38 11.35 -6.03 3.80
C SER A 38 12.87 -6.00 3.55
N TYR A 39 13.39 -4.89 3.04
CA TYR A 39 14.82 -4.66 2.81
C TYR A 39 15.28 -3.42 3.57
N TYR A 40 16.45 -3.49 4.20
CA TYR A 40 17.05 -2.32 4.85
C TYR A 40 18.58 -2.48 4.87
N GLN A 41 19.31 -1.42 4.49
CA GLN A 41 20.77 -1.38 4.50
C GLN A 41 21.46 -2.61 3.85
N GLN A 42 21.02 -2.97 2.63
CA GLN A 42 21.49 -4.15 1.86
C GLN A 42 21.29 -5.51 2.55
N ARG A 43 20.41 -5.57 3.55
CA ARG A 43 19.99 -6.80 4.22
C ARG A 43 18.52 -7.05 3.94
N GLN A 44 18.17 -8.31 3.79
CA GLN A 44 16.78 -8.74 3.87
C GLN A 44 16.38 -8.83 5.34
N VAL A 45 15.22 -8.31 5.69
CA VAL A 45 14.66 -8.32 7.05
C VAL A 45 13.44 -9.21 7.08
N TYR A 46 13.30 -9.98 8.15
CA TYR A 46 12.18 -10.88 8.43
C TYR A 46 11.73 -10.71 9.87
N GLY A 47 10.45 -10.93 10.17
CA GLY A 47 9.93 -10.90 11.54
C GLY A 47 8.48 -11.38 11.60
N GLY A 48 7.93 -11.41 12.82
CA GLY A 48 6.54 -11.82 13.04
C GLY A 48 6.34 -13.31 12.87
N SER A 49 7.23 -14.13 13.42
CA SER A 49 7.04 -15.58 13.45
C SER A 49 6.19 -15.99 14.65
N ASN A 50 5.49 -17.13 14.58
CA ASN A 50 4.62 -17.56 15.69
C ASN A 50 5.39 -17.87 16.99
N ASN A 51 6.62 -18.38 16.89
CA ASN A 51 7.43 -18.75 18.04
C ASN A 51 8.23 -17.57 18.60
N ASP A 52 8.69 -16.67 17.72
CA ASP A 52 9.46 -15.48 18.07
C ASP A 52 8.80 -14.25 17.39
N PRO A 53 7.64 -13.77 17.90
CA PRO A 53 6.81 -12.77 17.22
C PRO A 53 7.39 -11.35 17.30
N ASP A 54 8.15 -11.03 18.34
CA ASP A 54 8.81 -9.74 18.59
C ASP A 54 10.27 -9.70 18.10
N THR A 55 10.70 -10.74 17.39
CA THR A 55 12.08 -10.92 16.93
C THR A 55 12.20 -10.69 15.43
N SER A 56 13.21 -9.90 15.06
CA SER A 56 13.59 -9.61 13.69
C SER A 56 14.91 -10.28 13.31
N PHE A 57 14.98 -10.78 12.09
CA PHE A 57 16.13 -11.50 11.54
C PHE A 57 16.60 -10.81 10.26
N TYR A 58 17.91 -10.56 10.17
CA TYR A 58 18.53 -9.86 9.05
C TYR A 58 19.57 -10.77 8.40
N SER A 59 19.53 -10.87 7.07
CA SER A 59 20.56 -11.57 6.28
C SER A 59 21.91 -10.89 6.39
N GLN A 60 22.98 -11.56 5.94
CA GLN A 60 24.26 -10.91 5.67
C GLN A 60 24.11 -9.73 4.68
N THR A 61 25.03 -8.77 4.79
CA THR A 61 25.06 -7.58 3.93
C THR A 61 25.38 -8.00 2.49
N GLY A 62 24.57 -7.55 1.52
CA GLY A 62 24.75 -7.85 0.10
C GLY A 62 24.42 -9.30 -0.31
N ASN A 63 24.12 -10.18 0.65
CA ASN A 63 23.74 -11.56 0.40
C ASN A 63 22.43 -11.92 1.13
N ARG A 64 21.32 -11.57 0.49
CA ARG A 64 19.96 -11.69 1.05
C ARG A 64 19.53 -13.09 1.48
N LEU A 65 20.14 -14.14 0.93
CA LEU A 65 19.79 -15.53 1.22
C LEU A 65 20.67 -16.15 2.30
N ASN A 66 21.71 -15.45 2.75
CA ASN A 66 22.67 -15.98 3.69
C ASN A 66 22.38 -15.49 5.12
N MET A 67 22.06 -16.43 6.00
CA MET A 67 21.80 -16.18 7.42
C MET A 67 22.97 -16.63 8.33
N SER A 68 24.16 -16.83 7.75
CA SER A 68 25.37 -17.27 8.47
C SER A 68 25.95 -16.20 9.39
N VAL A 69 26.60 -16.66 10.46
CA VAL A 69 27.26 -15.81 11.46
C VAL A 69 28.66 -16.33 11.78
N SER A 70 29.59 -15.44 12.10
CA SER A 70 30.97 -15.76 12.43
C SER A 70 31.20 -15.73 13.95
N THR A 71 32.34 -16.23 14.42
CA THR A 71 32.75 -16.15 15.83
C THR A 71 34.25 -15.84 15.90
N PRO A 72 34.67 -14.60 16.19
CA PRO A 72 33.87 -13.45 16.64
C PRO A 72 32.96 -12.87 15.53
N LEU A 73 31.90 -12.17 15.95
CA LEU A 73 30.91 -11.56 15.06
C LEU A 73 31.58 -10.51 14.16
N GLN A 74 31.19 -10.50 12.89
CA GLN A 74 31.62 -9.50 11.92
C GLN A 74 30.49 -8.51 11.63
N PRO A 75 30.80 -7.25 11.24
CA PRO A 75 29.78 -6.25 10.95
C PRO A 75 28.82 -6.61 9.81
N ASP A 76 29.23 -7.49 8.89
CA ASP A 76 28.46 -7.94 7.73
C ASP A 76 27.68 -9.25 7.95
N ASP A 77 27.89 -9.92 9.10
CA ASP A 77 27.19 -11.17 9.47
C ASP A 77 25.68 -10.98 9.59
N ALA A 78 24.92 -12.06 9.44
CA ALA A 78 23.49 -12.05 9.73
C ALA A 78 23.24 -11.72 11.22
N MET A 79 22.11 -11.10 11.52
CA MET A 79 21.80 -10.68 12.89
C MET A 79 20.37 -11.03 13.29
N THR A 80 20.19 -11.29 14.58
CA THR A 80 18.90 -11.57 15.21
C THR A 80 18.71 -10.55 16.32
N VAL A 81 17.57 -9.86 16.31
CA VAL A 81 17.32 -8.74 17.20
C VAL A 81 15.89 -8.83 17.70
N THR A 82 15.74 -8.99 19.01
CA THR A 82 14.45 -8.97 19.71
C THR A 82 14.17 -7.57 20.23
N LEU A 83 12.95 -7.08 19.99
CA LEU A 83 12.52 -5.77 20.49
C LEU A 83 12.46 -5.80 22.03
N THR A 84 13.07 -4.81 22.67
CA THR A 84 13.07 -4.73 24.15
C THR A 84 11.83 -3.99 24.64
N ALA A 85 10.69 -4.67 24.62
CA ALA A 85 9.39 -4.14 25.05
C ALA A 85 8.95 -4.70 26.41
N ARG A 86 7.96 -4.06 27.06
CA ARG A 86 7.34 -4.57 28.32
C ARG A 86 6.40 -5.75 28.09
N GLN A 87 5.88 -5.87 26.88
CA GLN A 87 4.95 -6.91 26.43
C GLN A 87 5.46 -7.47 25.11
N VAL A 88 5.15 -8.73 24.83
CA VAL A 88 5.47 -9.35 23.55
C VAL A 88 4.47 -8.85 22.53
N ASN A 89 4.94 -8.01 21.60
CA ASN A 89 4.14 -7.48 20.49
C ASN A 89 4.61 -8.10 19.18
N GLU A 90 3.68 -8.67 18.43
CA GLU A 90 3.98 -9.30 17.15
C GLU A 90 4.39 -8.25 16.11
N ILE A 91 5.50 -8.46 15.43
CA ILE A 91 5.92 -7.64 14.29
C ILE A 91 5.02 -7.93 13.09
N ARG A 92 4.34 -6.90 12.59
CA ARG A 92 3.40 -7.01 11.47
C ARG A 92 3.92 -6.40 10.18
N HIS A 93 4.63 -5.27 10.26
CA HIS A 93 5.15 -4.59 9.06
C HIS A 93 6.52 -3.96 9.28
N PHE A 94 7.25 -3.82 8.18
CA PHE A 94 8.52 -3.12 8.11
C PHE A 94 8.43 -2.02 7.04
N VAL A 95 8.74 -0.78 7.41
CA VAL A 95 8.75 0.36 6.50
C VAL A 95 10.18 0.92 6.43
N PRO A 96 10.91 0.66 5.33
CA PRO A 96 12.29 1.10 5.19
C PRO A 96 12.36 2.53 4.66
N LEU A 97 12.64 3.47 5.56
CA LEU A 97 12.99 4.86 5.21
C LEU A 97 14.47 5.08 5.52
N GLU A 98 14.86 6.30 5.89
CA GLU A 98 16.20 6.60 6.41
C GLU A 98 16.54 5.71 7.61
N ASN A 99 15.58 5.53 8.51
CA ASN A 99 15.61 4.52 9.56
C ASN A 99 14.56 3.46 9.24
N LEU A 100 14.80 2.23 9.69
CA LEU A 100 13.80 1.17 9.58
C LEU A 100 12.72 1.42 10.62
N LEU A 101 11.47 1.50 10.19
CA LEU A 101 10.33 1.47 11.11
C LEU A 101 9.75 0.07 11.18
N ILE A 102 9.54 -0.42 12.40
CA ILE A 102 8.92 -1.70 12.70
C ILE A 102 7.57 -1.42 13.35
N PHE A 103 6.50 -1.89 12.71
CA PHE A 103 5.15 -1.80 13.22
C PHE A 103 4.80 -3.14 13.87
N THR A 104 4.43 -3.08 15.14
CA THR A 104 4.00 -4.25 15.91
C THR A 104 2.53 -4.15 16.26
N SER A 105 1.95 -5.22 16.83
CA SER A 105 0.57 -5.23 17.32
C SER A 105 0.27 -4.20 18.41
N GLY A 106 1.29 -3.65 19.11
CA GLY A 106 1.07 -2.73 20.23
C GLY A 106 2.03 -1.55 20.30
N SER A 107 2.95 -1.40 19.34
CA SER A 107 3.93 -0.31 19.34
C SER A 107 4.63 -0.14 18.00
N GLU A 108 5.10 1.08 17.75
CA GLU A 108 5.91 1.43 16.58
C GLU A 108 7.35 1.67 17.05
N TRP A 109 8.33 1.16 16.30
CA TRP A 109 9.74 1.25 16.66
C TRP A 109 10.56 1.84 15.52
N ARG A 110 11.57 2.64 15.88
CA ARG A 110 12.62 3.09 14.98
C ARG A 110 13.86 2.26 15.26
N VAL A 111 14.38 1.66 14.20
CA VAL A 111 15.61 0.87 14.21
C VAL A 111 16.62 1.51 13.29
N GLY A 112 17.80 1.79 13.83
CA GLY A 112 18.88 2.46 13.13
C GLY A 112 20.23 1.98 13.62
N SER A 113 21.25 2.80 13.39
CA SER A 113 22.59 2.65 13.96
C SER A 113 23.02 3.95 14.62
N GLY A 114 24.05 3.88 15.46
CA GLY A 114 24.68 5.06 16.04
C GLY A 114 25.24 6.03 14.98
N GLU A 115 25.49 7.27 15.39
CA GLU A 115 26.03 8.31 14.49
C GLU A 115 27.34 7.86 13.82
N ASN A 116 27.46 8.09 12.51
CA ASN A 116 28.63 7.72 11.68
C ASN A 116 29.02 6.23 11.75
N SER A 117 28.08 5.35 12.11
CA SER A 117 28.31 3.91 12.17
C SER A 117 27.46 3.16 11.14
N GLY A 118 28.04 2.14 10.52
CA GLY A 118 27.32 1.26 9.61
C GLY A 118 26.33 0.38 10.37
N PHE A 119 25.27 -0.07 9.72
CA PHE A 119 24.24 -0.89 10.36
C PHE A 119 24.71 -2.33 10.59
N SER A 120 25.08 -2.64 11.83
CA SER A 120 25.56 -3.95 12.28
C SER A 120 25.01 -4.30 13.65
N ILE A 121 25.15 -5.56 14.07
CA ILE A 121 24.67 -6.03 15.38
C ILE A 121 25.27 -5.24 16.56
N GLU A 122 26.50 -4.74 16.44
CA GLU A 122 27.17 -4.00 17.52
C GLU A 122 26.73 -2.54 17.65
N THR A 123 26.23 -1.96 16.55
CA THR A 123 25.93 -0.53 16.44
C THR A 123 24.43 -0.24 16.38
N LEU A 124 23.61 -1.30 16.37
CA LEU A 124 22.17 -1.24 16.21
C LEU A 124 21.50 -0.54 17.40
N SER A 125 20.61 0.40 17.09
CA SER A 125 19.76 1.10 18.05
C SER A 125 18.29 0.79 17.81
N GLN A 126 17.51 0.68 18.90
CA GLN A 126 16.07 0.43 18.85
C GLN A 126 15.37 1.41 19.79
N GLU A 127 14.50 2.25 19.23
CA GLU A 127 13.83 3.32 19.95
C GLU A 127 12.31 3.25 19.74
N PRO A 128 11.51 3.10 20.83
CA PRO A 128 10.05 3.08 20.71
C PRO A 128 9.53 4.45 20.29
N GLN A 129 8.66 4.47 19.28
CA GLN A 129 8.06 5.67 18.69
C GLN A 129 6.67 5.99 19.30
N SER A 130 5.84 4.96 19.46
CA SER A 130 4.52 5.07 20.09
C SER A 130 4.05 3.69 20.57
N GLU A 131 2.99 3.66 21.38
CA GLU A 131 2.34 2.45 21.90
C GLU A 131 0.91 2.31 21.33
N LEU A 132 0.72 2.66 20.05
CA LEU A 132 -0.59 2.58 19.39
C LEU A 132 -0.85 1.16 18.88
N GLY A 133 0.12 0.58 18.18
CA GLY A 133 -0.01 -0.72 17.53
C GLY A 133 -0.69 -0.60 16.16
N SER A 134 -0.21 -1.38 15.21
CA SER A 134 -0.71 -1.40 13.84
C SER A 134 -1.49 -2.68 13.58
N SER A 135 -2.62 -2.59 12.87
CA SER A 135 -3.34 -3.72 12.27
C SER A 135 -2.49 -4.50 11.24
N HIS A 136 -3.09 -5.54 10.66
CA HIS A 136 -2.51 -6.31 9.56
C HIS A 136 -2.60 -5.61 8.19
N HIS A 137 -3.25 -4.45 8.09
CA HIS A 137 -3.24 -3.66 6.86
C HIS A 137 -1.87 -3.02 6.67
N ARG A 138 -1.29 -3.22 5.47
CA ARG A 138 0.06 -2.73 5.15
C ARG A 138 0.11 -1.20 5.24
N PRO A 139 1.05 -0.60 6.00
CA PRO A 139 1.24 0.85 6.05
C PRO A 139 1.50 1.42 4.66
N ILE A 140 0.97 2.62 4.42
CA ILE A 140 1.04 3.34 3.16
C ILE A 140 1.88 4.60 3.36
N ILE A 141 2.88 4.81 2.49
CA ILE A 141 3.64 6.05 2.48
C ILE A 141 2.94 7.04 1.53
N ALA A 142 2.35 8.09 2.09
CA ALA A 142 1.69 9.17 1.37
C ALA A 142 2.54 10.45 1.45
N GLY A 143 3.41 10.63 0.46
CA GLY A 143 4.42 11.69 0.50
C GLY A 143 5.42 11.45 1.63
N GLU A 144 5.42 12.31 2.64
CA GLU A 144 6.28 12.20 3.84
C GLU A 144 5.56 11.56 5.03
N THR A 145 4.25 11.38 4.96
CA THR A 145 3.44 10.83 6.05
C THR A 145 3.27 9.33 5.84
N ILE A 146 3.53 8.55 6.89
CA ILE A 146 3.22 7.12 6.89
C ILE A 146 1.83 6.97 7.49
N LEU A 147 0.90 6.51 6.68
CA LEU A 147 -0.43 6.13 7.13
C LEU A 147 -0.37 4.68 7.57
N PHE A 148 -0.90 4.37 8.74
CA PHE A 148 -1.17 3.00 9.16
C PHE A 148 -2.54 2.93 9.84
N VAL A 149 -3.14 1.75 9.85
CA VAL A 149 -4.39 1.51 10.57
C VAL A 149 -4.02 0.94 11.94
N GLU A 150 -4.55 1.51 13.02
CA GLU A 150 -4.32 1.04 14.40
C GLU A 150 -4.80 -0.41 14.60
N ASP A 151 -4.28 -1.15 15.60
CA ASP A 151 -4.63 -2.56 15.87
C ASP A 151 -6.15 -2.83 15.89
N GLY A 152 -6.95 -1.91 16.45
CA GLY A 152 -8.42 -1.99 16.47
C GLY A 152 -9.10 -1.85 15.10
N SER A 153 -8.35 -1.59 14.04
CA SER A 153 -8.82 -1.49 12.65
C SER A 153 -9.88 -0.40 12.36
N ALA A 154 -10.14 0.49 13.32
CA ALA A 154 -11.16 1.55 13.20
C ALA A 154 -10.56 2.97 13.12
N ARG A 155 -9.23 3.12 13.15
CA ARG A 155 -8.55 4.42 13.11
C ARG A 155 -7.37 4.40 12.16
N VAL A 156 -7.23 5.46 11.38
CA VAL A 156 -6.10 5.73 10.51
C VAL A 156 -5.21 6.75 11.20
N ILE A 157 -3.96 6.37 11.44
CA ILE A 157 -2.95 7.20 12.08
C ILE A 157 -1.95 7.66 11.03
N GLY A 158 -1.69 8.97 10.99
CA GLY A 158 -0.61 9.56 10.22
C GLY A 158 0.63 9.75 11.09
N LEU A 159 1.67 8.98 10.80
CA LEU A 159 2.95 9.03 11.48
C LEU A 159 3.92 9.92 10.70
N ASN A 160 4.42 10.97 11.34
CA ASN A 160 5.37 11.93 10.77
C ASN A 160 6.59 12.09 11.66
N PHE A 161 7.78 12.22 11.07
CA PHE A 161 8.97 12.55 11.84
C PHE A 161 8.93 14.01 12.30
N SER A 162 9.19 14.24 13.58
CA SER A 162 9.31 15.57 14.18
C SER A 162 10.70 15.74 14.77
N LEU A 163 11.39 16.80 14.33
CA LEU A 163 12.76 17.12 14.74
C LEU A 163 12.85 17.53 16.21
N GLU A 164 11.83 18.21 16.74
CA GLU A 164 11.86 18.75 18.11
C GLU A 164 11.92 17.66 19.18
N PRO A 165 11.07 16.61 19.16
CA PRO A 165 11.25 15.43 19.98
C PRO A 165 12.21 14.39 19.36
N ASN A 166 12.76 14.61 18.16
CA ASN A 166 13.53 13.64 17.36
C ASN A 166 12.83 12.27 17.28
N LYS A 167 11.53 12.28 16.98
CA LYS A 167 10.65 11.12 17.09
C LYS A 167 9.59 11.13 16.00
N TYR A 168 9.13 9.95 15.61
CA TYR A 168 7.90 9.80 14.84
C TYR A 168 6.69 10.02 15.75
N VAL A 169 5.85 10.99 15.37
CA VAL A 169 4.65 11.40 16.11
C VAL A 169 3.43 10.97 15.32
N GLY A 170 2.57 10.18 15.96
CA GLY A 170 1.28 9.77 15.41
C GLY A 170 0.23 10.86 15.58
N THR A 171 -0.55 11.11 14.53
CA THR A 171 -1.72 11.99 14.56
C THR A 171 -2.93 11.21 14.09
N ASP A 172 -4.06 11.35 14.78
CA ASP A 172 -5.32 10.72 14.41
C ASP A 172 -5.88 11.42 13.16
N MET A 173 -5.95 10.72 12.03
CA MET A 173 -6.49 11.27 10.79
C MET A 173 -8.02 11.29 10.78
N ASN A 174 -8.67 10.59 11.71
CA ASN A 174 -10.11 10.52 11.85
C ASN A 174 -10.70 11.58 12.76
N GLN A 175 -9.87 12.42 13.40
CA GLN A 175 -10.30 13.37 14.44
C GLN A 175 -11.53 14.24 14.09
N LEU A 176 -11.73 14.60 12.83
CA LEU A 176 -12.89 15.41 12.38
C LEU A 176 -14.02 14.57 11.72
N ALA A 177 -13.86 13.25 11.67
CA ALA A 177 -14.70 12.31 10.96
C ALA A 177 -14.87 10.98 11.72
N ASP A 178 -14.88 11.02 13.06
CA ASP A 178 -15.04 9.83 13.91
C ASP A 178 -16.30 9.03 13.55
N HIS A 179 -17.38 9.70 13.14
CA HIS A 179 -18.65 9.11 12.68
C HIS A 179 -18.52 8.13 11.50
N LEU A 180 -17.43 8.17 10.74
CA LEU A 180 -17.23 7.29 9.59
C LEU A 180 -16.60 5.94 9.95
N LEU A 181 -15.91 5.85 11.09
CA LEU A 181 -15.18 4.63 11.49
C LEU A 181 -15.26 4.33 12.99
N ALA A 182 -15.00 5.32 13.86
CA ALA A 182 -14.73 5.07 15.27
C ALA A 182 -15.91 5.37 16.24
N GLU A 183 -16.90 6.19 15.84
CA GLU A 183 -17.95 6.69 16.76
C GLU A 183 -18.84 5.55 17.32
N GLU A 184 -19.28 4.63 16.45
CA GLU A 184 -20.12 3.48 16.82
C GLU A 184 -19.34 2.37 17.55
N GLY A 185 -18.06 2.60 17.85
CA GLY A 185 -17.18 1.66 18.52
C GLY A 185 -16.21 0.92 17.58
N PRO A 186 -15.15 0.31 18.14
CA PRO A 186 -14.00 -0.19 17.36
C PRO A 186 -14.29 -1.41 16.48
N ALA A 187 -15.46 -2.05 16.62
CA ALA A 187 -15.83 -3.25 15.87
C ALA A 187 -16.99 -3.02 14.89
N SER A 188 -17.64 -1.85 14.92
CA SER A 188 -18.82 -1.56 14.11
C SER A 188 -18.41 -1.31 12.66
N PHE A 189 -17.42 -0.45 12.48
CA PHE A 189 -16.88 -0.10 11.17
C PHE A 189 -15.36 -0.23 11.21
N VAL A 190 -14.84 -1.26 10.55
CA VAL A 190 -13.40 -1.48 10.43
C VAL A 190 -12.95 -1.33 8.99
N VAL A 191 -11.68 -0.93 8.83
CA VAL A 191 -10.99 -0.97 7.55
C VAL A 191 -10.86 -2.42 7.10
N SER A 192 -11.36 -2.75 5.91
CA SER A 192 -11.24 -4.08 5.32
C SER A 192 -10.18 -4.15 4.23
N ASP A 193 -10.01 -3.06 3.48
CA ASP A 193 -8.94 -2.89 2.50
C ASP A 193 -8.69 -1.41 2.24
N TRP A 194 -7.51 -1.06 1.73
CA TRP A 194 -7.19 0.34 1.45
C TRP A 194 -6.07 0.52 0.43
N ALA A 195 -6.11 1.64 -0.28
CA ALA A 195 -5.14 1.99 -1.31
C ALA A 195 -4.95 3.51 -1.41
N TYR A 196 -3.85 3.94 -2.03
CA TYR A 196 -3.52 5.36 -2.13
C TYR A 196 -3.11 5.76 -3.54
N ALA A 197 -3.81 6.75 -4.09
CA ALA A 197 -3.44 7.44 -5.31
C ALA A 197 -2.69 8.74 -4.98
N SER A 198 -1.59 8.97 -5.68
CA SER A 198 -0.82 10.21 -5.59
C SER A 198 -1.20 11.23 -6.67
N VAL A 199 -1.79 10.77 -7.77
CA VAL A 199 -2.09 11.58 -8.95
C VAL A 199 -3.52 11.27 -9.43
N PRO A 200 -4.37 12.26 -9.71
CA PRO A 200 -4.05 13.69 -9.82
C PRO A 200 -3.92 14.41 -8.48
N GLU A 201 -4.59 13.91 -7.45
CA GLU A 201 -4.57 14.42 -6.09
C GLU A 201 -4.31 13.27 -5.13
N SER A 202 -3.61 13.57 -4.04
CA SER A 202 -3.32 12.63 -2.96
C SER A 202 -4.61 12.21 -2.25
N ARG A 203 -5.02 10.96 -2.48
CA ARG A 203 -6.25 10.39 -1.90
C ARG A 203 -6.00 8.98 -1.40
N LEU A 204 -6.43 8.74 -0.16
CA LEU A 204 -6.54 7.41 0.43
C LEU A 204 -7.97 6.91 0.22
N TYR A 205 -8.10 5.69 -0.27
CA TYR A 205 -9.34 4.96 -0.44
C TYR A 205 -9.38 3.85 0.61
N VAL A 206 -10.49 3.74 1.33
CA VAL A 206 -10.68 2.81 2.43
C VAL A 206 -12.00 2.08 2.22
N VAL A 207 -11.94 0.78 2.02
CA VAL A 207 -13.13 -0.08 2.04
C VAL A 207 -13.44 -0.39 3.50
N ARG A 208 -14.72 -0.24 3.85
CA ARG A 208 -15.24 -0.50 5.19
C ARG A 208 -15.90 -1.88 5.25
N SER A 209 -15.95 -2.47 6.43
CA SER A 209 -16.49 -3.82 6.65
C SER A 209 -17.96 -4.01 6.24
N ASP A 210 -18.74 -2.94 6.12
CA ASP A 210 -20.14 -2.96 5.69
C ASP A 210 -20.33 -2.73 4.18
N GLY A 211 -19.24 -2.62 3.42
CA GLY A 211 -19.27 -2.45 1.98
C GLY A 211 -19.33 -1.00 1.51
N GLN A 212 -19.23 0.00 2.40
CA GLN A 212 -19.08 1.40 2.01
C GLN A 212 -17.61 1.71 1.65
N LEU A 213 -17.40 2.63 0.70
CA LEU A 213 -16.08 3.16 0.37
C LEU A 213 -15.93 4.56 0.96
N LEU A 214 -14.86 4.77 1.71
CA LEU A 214 -14.46 6.07 2.22
C LEU A 214 -13.27 6.59 1.40
N THR A 215 -13.20 7.90 1.21
CA THR A 215 -12.05 8.57 0.62
C THR A 215 -11.59 9.70 1.52
N MET A 216 -10.30 9.70 1.87
CA MET A 216 -9.63 10.79 2.55
C MET A 216 -8.75 11.55 1.56
N THR A 217 -9.05 12.82 1.34
CA THR A 217 -8.16 13.74 0.61
C THR A 217 -7.11 14.28 1.58
N LEU A 218 -5.84 14.15 1.21
CA LEU A 218 -4.71 14.55 2.03
C LEU A 218 -3.85 15.58 1.28
N ASP A 219 -3.93 16.84 1.69
CA ASP A 219 -2.99 17.89 1.27
C ASP A 219 -2.27 18.45 2.50
N LYS A 220 -1.05 17.94 2.72
CA LYS A 220 -0.22 18.37 3.84
C LYS A 220 0.22 19.82 3.72
N ALA A 221 0.44 20.33 2.50
CA ALA A 221 0.89 21.71 2.29
C ALA A 221 -0.21 22.72 2.68
N GLN A 222 -1.48 22.34 2.46
CA GLN A 222 -2.63 23.15 2.84
C GLN A 222 -3.25 22.75 4.19
N LEU A 223 -2.67 21.76 4.89
CA LEU A 223 -3.21 21.19 6.13
C LEU A 223 -4.65 20.68 5.97
N VAL A 224 -4.97 20.11 4.81
CA VAL A 224 -6.30 19.55 4.50
C VAL A 224 -6.29 18.05 4.75
N VAL A 225 -7.16 17.63 5.66
CA VAL A 225 -7.61 16.24 5.83
C VAL A 225 -9.13 16.28 5.71
N ALA A 226 -9.65 15.73 4.61
CA ALA A 226 -11.08 15.75 4.33
C ALA A 226 -11.56 14.34 4.01
N TRP A 227 -12.48 13.84 4.83
CA TRP A 227 -13.13 12.55 4.63
C TRP A 227 -14.45 12.70 3.89
N THR A 228 -14.72 11.74 3.03
CA THR A 228 -15.96 11.61 2.27
C THR A 228 -16.35 10.14 2.19
N HIS A 229 -17.64 9.83 2.20
CA HIS A 229 -18.14 8.50 1.84
C HIS A 229 -18.61 8.48 0.39
N TRP A 230 -18.62 7.29 -0.19
CA TRP A 230 -19.12 7.01 -1.52
C TRP A 230 -20.26 6.02 -1.39
N ASP A 231 -21.36 6.33 -2.06
CA ASP A 231 -22.55 5.49 -2.13
C ASP A 231 -22.62 4.84 -3.52
N THR A 232 -23.06 3.59 -3.56
CA THR A 232 -23.20 2.79 -4.78
C THR A 232 -24.35 1.81 -4.61
N ASP A 233 -24.97 1.36 -5.70
CA ASP A 233 -25.89 0.21 -5.64
C ASP A 233 -25.09 -1.10 -5.70
N GLY A 234 -24.60 -1.51 -4.54
CA GLY A 234 -23.69 -2.63 -4.38
C GLY A 234 -22.89 -2.55 -3.09
N SER A 235 -21.82 -3.33 -3.00
CA SER A 235 -20.90 -3.32 -1.87
C SER A 235 -19.46 -3.38 -2.36
N PHE A 236 -18.63 -2.43 -1.93
CA PHE A 236 -17.20 -2.44 -2.19
C PHE A 236 -16.53 -3.54 -1.37
N GLU A 237 -15.71 -4.38 -2.01
CA GLU A 237 -15.03 -5.51 -1.34
C GLU A 237 -13.51 -5.30 -1.22
N SER A 238 -12.88 -4.69 -2.22
CA SER A 238 -11.43 -4.42 -2.21
C SER A 238 -11.07 -3.25 -3.11
N VAL A 239 -9.91 -2.65 -2.86
CA VAL A 239 -9.41 -1.51 -3.62
C VAL A 239 -7.91 -1.64 -3.86
N THR A 240 -7.47 -1.27 -5.06
CA THR A 240 -6.04 -1.17 -5.35
C THR A 240 -5.75 0.01 -6.26
N SER A 241 -4.58 0.60 -6.08
CA SER A 241 -4.09 1.70 -6.90
C SER A 241 -2.94 1.22 -7.76
N LEU A 242 -3.07 1.36 -9.08
CA LEU A 242 -1.97 1.16 -10.02
C LEU A 242 -1.39 2.50 -10.41
N LYS A 243 -0.06 2.63 -10.31
CA LYS A 243 0.61 3.85 -10.76
C LYS A 243 0.35 4.08 -12.25
N ARG A 244 0.23 5.35 -12.62
CA ARG A 244 0.02 5.75 -14.01
C ARG A 244 1.05 5.08 -14.94
N SER A 245 0.56 4.60 -16.08
CA SER A 245 1.41 4.06 -17.16
C SER A 245 1.76 5.17 -18.16
N LEU A 246 2.58 4.89 -19.17
CA LEU A 246 2.86 5.85 -20.26
C LEU A 246 1.60 6.31 -21.00
N SER A 247 0.56 5.48 -21.02
CA SER A 247 -0.75 5.79 -21.60
C SER A 247 -1.76 6.40 -20.60
N GLY A 248 -1.43 6.43 -19.31
CA GLY A 248 -2.29 6.95 -18.26
C GLY A 248 -1.73 8.24 -17.69
N VAL A 249 -2.54 9.29 -17.62
CA VAL A 249 -2.14 10.57 -17.02
C VAL A 249 -2.26 10.57 -15.48
N GLU A 250 -2.99 9.60 -14.93
CA GLU A 250 -3.39 9.53 -13.52
C GLU A 250 -3.19 8.11 -12.96
N ASP A 251 -3.05 8.00 -11.63
CA ASP A 251 -3.03 6.69 -10.97
C ASP A 251 -4.42 6.04 -11.13
N GLY A 252 -4.45 4.80 -11.59
CA GLY A 252 -5.70 4.07 -11.78
C GLY A 252 -6.16 3.46 -10.47
N ILE A 253 -7.36 3.81 -10.03
CA ILE A 253 -8.03 3.14 -8.91
C ILE A 253 -8.92 2.04 -9.46
N TYR A 254 -8.70 0.84 -8.96
CA TYR A 254 -9.47 -0.36 -9.27
C TYR A 254 -10.20 -0.82 -8.02
N LEU A 255 -11.48 -1.15 -8.19
CA LEU A 255 -12.38 -1.57 -7.13
C LEU A 255 -12.96 -2.92 -7.52
N THR A 256 -13.08 -3.83 -6.55
CA THR A 256 -13.96 -4.98 -6.69
C THR A 256 -15.28 -4.64 -6.02
N VAL A 257 -16.38 -4.68 -6.79
CA VAL A 257 -17.71 -4.31 -6.32
C VAL A 257 -18.65 -5.50 -6.51
N GLN A 258 -19.29 -5.93 -5.43
CA GLN A 258 -20.38 -6.89 -5.48
C GLN A 258 -21.67 -6.16 -5.85
N ARG A 259 -22.37 -6.63 -6.89
CA ARG A 259 -23.62 -6.07 -7.38
C ARG A 259 -24.67 -7.17 -7.58
N THR A 260 -25.94 -6.77 -7.61
CA THR A 260 -27.05 -7.67 -7.98
C THR A 260 -27.57 -7.25 -9.35
N ILE A 261 -27.30 -8.06 -10.38
CA ILE A 261 -27.71 -7.80 -11.76
C ILE A 261 -28.66 -8.91 -12.20
N ASP A 262 -29.86 -8.54 -12.65
CA ASP A 262 -30.92 -9.47 -13.06
C ASP A 262 -31.20 -10.58 -12.02
N GLY A 263 -31.14 -10.22 -10.73
CA GLY A 263 -31.35 -11.14 -9.61
C GLY A 263 -30.15 -12.02 -9.24
N ASN A 264 -29.01 -11.87 -9.91
CA ASN A 264 -27.77 -12.62 -9.63
C ASN A 264 -26.75 -11.74 -8.91
N THR A 265 -26.15 -12.26 -7.85
CA THR A 265 -24.98 -11.63 -7.21
C THR A 265 -23.74 -11.88 -8.06
N VAL A 266 -23.14 -10.80 -8.56
CA VAL A 266 -21.94 -10.80 -9.41
C VAL A 266 -20.89 -9.87 -8.82
N ARG A 267 -19.61 -10.10 -9.18
CA ARG A 267 -18.50 -9.21 -8.82
C ARG A 267 -17.94 -8.56 -10.07
N TYR A 268 -17.89 -7.24 -10.07
CA TYR A 268 -17.23 -6.46 -11.11
C TYR A 268 -15.86 -5.99 -10.63
N VAL A 269 -14.92 -5.93 -11.57
CA VAL A 269 -13.66 -5.19 -11.38
C VAL A 269 -13.83 -3.87 -12.13
N GLU A 270 -13.97 -2.79 -11.38
CA GLU A 270 -14.30 -1.46 -11.89
C GLU A 270 -13.08 -0.55 -11.77
N ARG A 271 -12.89 0.33 -12.75
CA ARG A 271 -11.84 1.36 -12.72
C ARG A 271 -12.49 2.73 -12.70
N LEU A 272 -12.03 3.60 -11.82
CA LEU A 272 -12.49 5.00 -11.82
C LEU A 272 -12.10 5.69 -13.13
N SER A 273 -13.10 6.30 -13.78
CA SER A 273 -12.88 7.13 -14.96
C SER A 273 -12.15 8.42 -14.59
N THR A 274 -11.38 8.95 -15.54
CA THR A 274 -10.71 10.23 -15.35
C THR A 274 -11.73 11.36 -15.31
N ARG A 275 -11.48 12.35 -14.46
CA ARG A 275 -12.26 13.59 -14.44
C ARG A 275 -11.77 14.61 -15.46
N LYS A 276 -10.67 14.32 -16.16
CA LYS A 276 -10.08 15.18 -17.18
C LYS A 276 -10.48 14.69 -18.57
N PHE A 277 -11.43 15.38 -19.17
CA PHE A 277 -11.86 15.16 -20.54
C PHE A 277 -11.69 16.45 -21.35
N SER A 278 -11.37 16.32 -22.64
CA SER A 278 -11.27 17.45 -23.57
C SER A 278 -12.62 17.88 -24.13
N ASP A 279 -13.59 16.98 -24.15
CA ASP A 279 -14.94 17.22 -24.64
C ASP A 279 -15.96 16.85 -23.56
N VAL A 280 -16.96 17.71 -23.36
CA VAL A 280 -18.03 17.48 -22.38
C VAL A 280 -18.82 16.20 -22.67
N ARG A 281 -18.83 15.73 -23.92
CA ARG A 281 -19.49 14.49 -24.34
C ARG A 281 -18.78 13.23 -23.84
N ASP A 282 -17.50 13.34 -23.46
CA ASP A 282 -16.71 12.24 -22.88
C ASP A 282 -16.86 12.19 -21.35
N ALA A 283 -17.71 13.05 -20.76
CA ALA A 283 -17.98 13.06 -19.33
C ALA A 283 -18.63 11.72 -18.92
N PHE A 284 -17.95 10.99 -18.05
CA PHE A 284 -18.40 9.68 -17.57
C PHE A 284 -18.53 9.68 -16.05
N PHE A 285 -19.70 10.14 -15.58
CA PHE A 285 -20.05 10.28 -14.16
C PHE A 285 -21.23 9.38 -13.79
N VAL A 286 -21.03 8.08 -13.99
CA VAL A 286 -22.00 7.03 -13.62
C VAL A 286 -21.43 6.17 -12.49
N ASP A 287 -22.31 5.50 -11.74
CA ASP A 287 -21.93 4.59 -10.65
C ASP A 287 -21.22 3.33 -11.17
N CYS A 288 -21.76 2.74 -12.24
CA CYS A 288 -21.13 1.68 -13.02
C CYS A 288 -21.59 1.79 -14.46
N GLY A 289 -20.69 1.57 -15.41
CA GLY A 289 -21.02 1.51 -16.82
C GLY A 289 -19.82 1.18 -17.69
N LEU A 290 -20.11 1.02 -18.98
CA LEU A 290 -19.11 0.79 -20.01
C LEU A 290 -19.39 1.73 -21.18
N THR A 291 -18.35 2.34 -21.72
CA THR A 291 -18.44 3.10 -22.97
C THR A 291 -17.92 2.24 -24.11
N LEU A 292 -18.68 2.15 -25.20
CA LEU A 292 -18.26 1.53 -26.45
C LEU A 292 -18.02 2.63 -27.50
N ASP A 293 -16.76 2.99 -27.73
CA ASP A 293 -16.39 3.93 -28.78
C ASP A 293 -16.20 3.21 -30.12
N SER A 294 -17.31 2.70 -30.66
CA SER A 294 -17.36 2.06 -31.98
C SER A 294 -18.61 2.52 -32.71
N SER A 295 -18.44 3.42 -33.68
CA SER A 295 -19.56 3.96 -34.46
C SER A 295 -20.28 2.87 -35.26
N VAL A 296 -21.60 2.80 -35.12
CA VAL A 296 -22.47 1.94 -35.94
C VAL A 296 -23.18 2.78 -37.00
N THR A 297 -23.23 2.31 -38.24
CA THR A 297 -23.90 3.04 -39.33
C THR A 297 -25.41 2.96 -39.17
N ILE A 298 -26.05 4.13 -39.04
CA ILE A 298 -27.51 4.27 -39.12
C ILE A 298 -27.94 4.12 -40.59
N THR A 299 -28.80 3.14 -40.87
CA THR A 299 -29.32 2.85 -42.22
C THR A 299 -30.72 3.41 -42.46
N GLY A 300 -31.43 3.82 -41.40
CA GLY A 300 -32.74 4.43 -41.52
C GLY A 300 -33.17 5.17 -40.25
N ALA A 301 -34.06 6.14 -40.41
CA ALA A 301 -34.75 6.81 -39.32
C ALA A 301 -36.20 7.09 -39.76
N THR A 302 -37.18 6.77 -38.91
CA THR A 302 -38.59 7.04 -39.21
C THR A 302 -38.97 8.48 -38.82
N ALA A 303 -39.78 9.13 -39.66
CA ALA A 303 -40.39 10.42 -39.33
C ALA A 303 -41.64 10.22 -38.44
N ALA A 304 -41.48 9.50 -37.32
CA ALA A 304 -42.54 9.21 -36.35
C ALA A 304 -42.24 9.85 -34.99
N ASN A 305 -43.23 9.82 -34.08
CA ASN A 305 -43.05 10.20 -32.68
C ASN A 305 -43.56 9.04 -31.79
N PRO A 306 -42.67 8.23 -31.20
CA PRO A 306 -41.21 8.35 -31.17
C PRO A 306 -40.53 8.00 -32.52
N VAL A 307 -39.35 8.58 -32.76
CA VAL A 307 -38.47 8.25 -33.91
C VAL A 307 -37.89 6.86 -33.71
N VAL A 308 -37.87 6.04 -34.77
CA VAL A 308 -37.21 4.73 -34.77
C VAL A 308 -35.97 4.81 -35.64
N VAL A 309 -34.80 4.65 -35.01
CA VAL A 309 -33.51 4.57 -35.70
C VAL A 309 -33.20 3.11 -36.01
N THR A 310 -32.79 2.82 -37.26
CA THR A 310 -32.40 1.50 -37.71
C THR A 310 -30.89 1.44 -37.89
N ALA A 311 -30.24 0.51 -37.20
CA ALA A 311 -28.84 0.16 -37.37
C ALA A 311 -28.73 -1.38 -37.34
N ALA A 312 -27.89 -1.98 -38.19
CA ALA A 312 -27.73 -3.42 -38.20
C ALA A 312 -26.67 -3.86 -37.18
N SER A 313 -26.94 -4.93 -36.43
CA SER A 313 -25.97 -5.54 -35.50
C SER A 313 -25.31 -4.55 -34.53
N HIS A 314 -26.08 -3.59 -34.01
CA HIS A 314 -25.54 -2.55 -33.13
C HIS A 314 -25.09 -3.08 -31.75
N GLY A 315 -25.61 -4.22 -31.29
CA GLY A 315 -25.24 -4.81 -29.99
C GLY A 315 -25.77 -4.08 -28.76
N LEU A 316 -26.41 -2.92 -28.94
CA LEU A 316 -27.06 -2.11 -27.91
C LEU A 316 -28.36 -2.73 -27.40
N SER A 317 -28.66 -2.48 -26.12
CA SER A 317 -29.87 -2.88 -25.40
C SER A 317 -30.76 -1.67 -25.08
N ASN A 318 -32.01 -1.92 -24.67
CA ASN A 318 -32.90 -0.85 -24.23
C ASN A 318 -32.31 -0.13 -23.00
N GLY A 319 -32.29 1.20 -23.03
CA GLY A 319 -31.72 2.01 -21.95
C GLY A 319 -30.26 2.43 -22.18
N ASP A 320 -29.62 1.96 -23.25
CA ASP A 320 -28.28 2.42 -23.63
C ASP A 320 -28.37 3.82 -24.25
N ASP A 321 -27.56 4.76 -23.75
CA ASP A 321 -27.43 6.08 -24.34
C ASP A 321 -26.59 6.04 -25.63
N VAL A 322 -27.14 6.57 -26.72
CA VAL A 322 -26.47 6.64 -28.03
C VAL A 322 -26.24 8.09 -28.46
N PHE A 323 -25.01 8.39 -28.88
CA PHE A 323 -24.69 9.66 -29.53
C PHE A 323 -24.88 9.54 -31.05
N VAL A 324 -25.71 10.39 -31.64
CA VAL A 324 -25.95 10.39 -33.09
C VAL A 324 -25.18 11.51 -33.78
N THR A 325 -24.47 11.17 -34.85
CA THR A 325 -23.73 12.12 -35.69
C THR A 325 -23.67 11.66 -37.16
N GLY A 326 -23.44 12.59 -38.08
CA GLY A 326 -23.23 12.30 -39.49
C GLY A 326 -24.48 11.85 -40.28
N VAL A 327 -25.68 11.90 -39.71
CA VAL A 327 -26.93 11.58 -40.40
C VAL A 327 -27.24 12.67 -41.43
N VAL A 328 -27.41 12.28 -42.71
CA VAL A 328 -27.67 13.21 -43.82
C VAL A 328 -29.15 13.51 -44.03
N GLY A 329 -30.04 12.57 -43.71
CA GLY A 329 -31.50 12.73 -43.89
C GLY A 329 -32.13 13.56 -42.78
N MET A 330 -32.42 12.92 -41.66
CA MET A 330 -32.95 13.58 -40.46
C MET A 330 -31.82 14.25 -39.67
N THR A 331 -31.22 15.30 -40.25
CA THR A 331 -30.04 16.00 -39.70
C THR A 331 -30.25 16.57 -38.30
N GLN A 332 -31.50 16.83 -37.89
CA GLN A 332 -31.85 17.25 -36.54
C GLN A 332 -31.50 16.23 -35.45
N LEU A 333 -31.24 14.97 -35.83
CA LEU A 333 -30.76 13.94 -34.91
C LEU A 333 -29.30 14.14 -34.51
N ASN A 334 -28.51 14.84 -35.33
CA ASN A 334 -27.08 14.97 -35.09
C ASN A 334 -26.78 15.85 -33.88
N GLY A 335 -25.74 15.48 -33.13
CA GLY A 335 -25.22 16.27 -32.02
C GLY A 335 -25.94 16.05 -30.68
N ASN A 336 -26.86 15.09 -30.62
CA ASN A 336 -27.66 14.79 -29.44
C ASN A 336 -27.44 13.34 -28.96
N PHE A 337 -27.67 13.14 -27.66
CA PHE A 337 -27.81 11.81 -27.06
C PHE A 337 -29.28 11.39 -27.02
N TYR A 338 -29.53 10.10 -27.20
CA TYR A 338 -30.85 9.48 -27.14
C TYR A 338 -30.79 8.19 -26.33
N THR A 339 -31.91 7.82 -25.69
CA THR A 339 -32.09 6.60 -24.88
C THR A 339 -33.26 5.78 -25.42
#